data_AF-X1N3U7-F1
#
_entry.id   AF-X1N3U7-F1
#
_cell.length_a   1.000
_cell.length_b   1.000
_cell.length_c   1.000
_cell.angle_alpha   90.00
_cell.angle_beta   90.00
_cell.angle_gamma   90.00
#
_symmetry.space_group_name_H-M   'P 1'
#
loop_
_entity.id
_entity.type
_entity.pdbx_description
1 polymer ?
#
loop_
_entity_poly.entity_id
_entity_poly.type
_entity_poly.pdbx_seq_one_letter_code
_entity_poly.pdbx_strand_id
1 'polypeptide(L)'
;PTPTVNDELTVNANGPYSTTLGEPVFFSSTGSRNPDGKIEVYRWSFGDGRVSYGENAIHTYVAPGTYTLTLKVTDENGAIKKDTTSCTIFPPPNKAPVVDVNGPYMCVVGEASIFNSSGSYDVDGIIVEYRWDFGDESGYYYGENQVHTYSEIGTFLITLRVTDNEGLEDTASTLCSVSPQLNIEPVVNMNGPYEGNVEIPVMFSSSGTSDPDGTIIGYRWDFDDGSEYNYGENPSHTYSEIGNYYVTLQVTDTDGAIATATSLCTIFD
;
A
#
# COMPACT_ATOMS: atom_id res chain seq x y z
N PRO A 1 -49.49 -66.33 33.18
CA PRO A 1 -48.92 -65.07 32.68
C PRO A 1 -47.47 -64.92 33.15
N THR A 2 -46.53 -65.21 32.27
CA THR A 2 -45.14 -64.78 32.43
C THR A 2 -45.17 -63.25 32.56
N PRO A 3 -44.51 -62.63 33.55
CA PRO A 3 -44.37 -61.19 33.57
C PRO A 3 -43.61 -60.82 32.30
N THR A 4 -44.25 -60.09 31.39
CA THR A 4 -43.54 -59.39 30.33
C THR A 4 -42.54 -58.48 31.03
N VAL A 5 -41.25 -58.70 30.77
CA VAL A 5 -40.20 -57.78 31.19
C VAL A 5 -40.59 -56.44 30.59
N ASN A 6 -40.84 -55.46 31.46
CA ASN A 6 -41.07 -54.08 31.06
C ASN A 6 -39.74 -53.54 30.53
N ASP A 7 -39.56 -53.59 29.22
CA ASP A 7 -38.36 -53.13 28.55
C ASP A 7 -38.39 -51.60 28.55
N GLU A 8 -37.44 -50.99 29.27
CA GLU A 8 -37.48 -49.55 29.54
C GLU A 8 -37.28 -48.71 28.28
N LEU A 9 -37.99 -47.56 28.22
CA LEU A 9 -37.71 -46.47 27.31
C LEU A 9 -36.20 -46.12 27.31
N THR A 10 -35.57 -46.24 26.14
CA THR A 10 -34.16 -45.84 25.93
C THR A 10 -34.09 -44.65 25.00
N VAL A 11 -33.15 -43.75 25.27
CA VAL A 11 -32.95 -42.51 24.52
C VAL A 11 -31.48 -42.40 24.12
N ASN A 12 -31.26 -41.99 22.87
CA ASN A 12 -29.94 -41.78 22.30
C ASN A 12 -29.96 -40.47 21.51
N ALA A 13 -29.23 -39.46 22.00
CA ALA A 13 -29.07 -38.17 21.36
C ALA A 13 -28.03 -38.19 20.22
N ASN A 14 -27.30 -39.30 20.06
CA ASN A 14 -26.16 -39.52 19.17
C ASN A 14 -25.05 -38.46 19.35
N GLY A 15 -24.17 -38.28 18.35
CA GLY A 15 -23.03 -37.38 18.42
C GLY A 15 -21.74 -38.03 18.99
N PRO A 16 -20.74 -37.23 19.40
CA PRO A 16 -20.73 -35.77 19.40
C PRO A 16 -20.87 -35.19 17.98
N TYR A 17 -21.45 -34.00 17.88
CA TYR A 17 -21.62 -33.28 16.63
C TYR A 17 -20.59 -32.17 16.50
N SER A 18 -20.24 -31.80 15.26
CA SER A 18 -19.48 -30.60 15.01
C SER A 18 -19.77 -30.01 13.64
N THR A 19 -19.64 -28.68 13.53
CA THR A 19 -19.73 -27.94 12.27
C THR A 19 -19.06 -26.57 12.39
N THR A 20 -19.09 -25.78 11.33
CA THR A 20 -18.67 -24.37 11.30
C THR A 20 -19.86 -23.45 11.61
N LEU A 21 -19.58 -22.30 12.22
CA LEU A 21 -20.56 -21.26 12.51
C LEU A 21 -21.44 -20.93 11.30
N GLY A 22 -22.76 -20.89 11.50
CA GLY A 22 -23.73 -20.59 10.43
C GLY A 22 -24.20 -21.80 9.62
N GLU A 23 -23.50 -22.93 9.67
CA GLU A 23 -23.93 -24.16 8.99
C GLU A 23 -24.99 -24.92 9.80
N PRO A 24 -26.00 -25.54 9.16
CA PRO A 24 -27.01 -26.34 9.84
C PRO A 24 -26.42 -27.64 10.39
N VAL A 25 -26.75 -27.97 11.64
CA VAL A 25 -26.45 -29.26 12.26
C VAL A 25 -27.68 -30.15 12.22
N PHE A 26 -27.52 -31.38 11.75
CA PHE A 26 -28.58 -32.39 11.67
C PHE A 26 -28.45 -33.35 12.86
N PHE A 27 -29.37 -33.25 13.82
CA PHE A 27 -29.42 -34.05 15.03
C PHE A 27 -30.29 -35.29 14.83
N SER A 28 -29.79 -36.44 15.26
CA SER A 28 -30.48 -37.72 15.10
C SER A 28 -30.85 -38.34 16.44
N SER A 29 -32.09 -38.83 16.56
CA SER A 29 -32.52 -39.67 17.69
C SER A 29 -32.37 -41.18 17.42
N THR A 30 -31.67 -41.57 16.34
CA THR A 30 -31.49 -42.98 15.94
C THR A 30 -31.05 -43.83 17.14
N GLY A 31 -31.75 -44.93 17.38
CA GLY A 31 -31.50 -45.81 18.54
C GLY A 31 -32.35 -45.49 19.78
N SER A 32 -33.06 -44.37 19.82
CA SER A 32 -34.13 -44.14 20.80
C SER A 32 -35.30 -45.08 20.50
N ARG A 33 -35.82 -45.77 21.51
CA ARG A 33 -36.88 -46.77 21.36
C ARG A 33 -37.66 -46.97 22.64
N ASN A 34 -38.94 -47.31 22.48
CA ASN A 34 -39.80 -47.83 23.52
C ASN A 34 -40.27 -49.24 23.10
N PRO A 35 -39.66 -50.32 23.60
CA PRO A 35 -40.01 -51.68 23.14
C PRO A 35 -41.45 -52.10 23.47
N ASP A 36 -42.03 -51.53 24.54
CA ASP A 36 -43.40 -51.81 24.99
C ASP A 36 -44.43 -50.78 24.49
N GLY A 37 -44.04 -49.88 23.57
CA GLY A 37 -44.90 -48.78 23.16
C GLY A 37 -44.33 -47.90 22.05
N LYS A 38 -44.69 -46.61 22.06
CA LYS A 38 -44.19 -45.59 21.12
C LYS A 38 -43.69 -44.35 21.83
N ILE A 39 -42.69 -43.69 21.25
CA ILE A 39 -42.28 -42.37 21.72
C ILE A 39 -43.24 -41.33 21.13
N GLU A 40 -43.93 -40.57 21.99
CA GLU A 40 -44.90 -39.53 21.60
C GLU A 40 -44.21 -38.19 21.35
N VAL A 41 -43.25 -37.82 22.19
CA VAL A 41 -42.62 -36.50 22.15
C VAL A 41 -41.11 -36.64 22.14
N TYR A 42 -40.48 -36.01 21.15
CA TYR A 42 -39.05 -35.75 21.10
C TYR A 42 -38.87 -34.25 21.27
N ARG A 43 -38.12 -33.86 22.30
CA ARG A 43 -37.80 -32.46 22.60
C ARG A 43 -36.29 -32.29 22.71
N TRP A 44 -35.74 -31.56 21.76
CA TRP A 44 -34.33 -31.19 21.71
C TRP A 44 -34.12 -29.86 22.46
N SER A 45 -33.10 -29.80 23.30
CA SER A 45 -32.53 -28.55 23.85
C SER A 45 -31.10 -28.41 23.32
N PHE A 46 -30.79 -27.31 22.66
CA PHE A 46 -29.52 -27.15 21.93
C PHE A 46 -28.36 -26.57 22.75
N GLY A 47 -28.61 -26.22 24.02
CA GLY A 47 -27.60 -25.65 24.91
C GLY A 47 -27.40 -24.13 24.77
N ASP A 48 -28.05 -23.49 23.79
CA ASP A 48 -28.05 -22.04 23.55
C ASP A 48 -29.37 -21.36 23.97
N GLY A 49 -30.20 -22.06 24.74
CA GLY A 49 -31.54 -21.63 25.14
C GLY A 49 -32.65 -21.93 24.12
N ARG A 50 -32.31 -22.40 22.91
CA ARG A 50 -33.30 -22.80 21.90
C ARG A 50 -33.67 -24.28 22.02
N VAL A 51 -34.85 -24.59 21.50
CA VAL A 51 -35.45 -25.93 21.56
C VAL A 51 -36.14 -26.27 20.24
N SER A 52 -36.26 -27.55 19.94
CA SER A 52 -37.04 -28.05 18.80
C SER A 52 -37.82 -29.31 19.17
N TYR A 53 -38.83 -29.62 18.38
CA TYR A 53 -39.68 -30.80 18.52
C TYR A 53 -39.68 -31.61 17.24
N GLY A 54 -39.70 -32.93 17.38
CA GLY A 54 -39.61 -33.88 16.27
C GLY A 54 -38.52 -34.91 16.51
N GLU A 55 -38.67 -36.07 15.89
CA GLU A 55 -37.77 -37.22 16.03
C GLU A 55 -36.31 -36.80 15.78
N ASN A 56 -36.05 -36.25 14.60
CA ASN A 56 -34.80 -35.57 14.28
C ASN A 56 -34.99 -34.05 14.34
N ALA A 57 -33.89 -33.31 14.48
CA ALA A 57 -33.92 -31.84 14.49
C ALA A 57 -32.81 -31.25 13.63
N ILE A 58 -33.04 -30.02 13.16
CA ILE A 58 -32.04 -29.20 12.48
C ILE A 58 -31.91 -27.91 13.28
N HIS A 59 -30.69 -27.48 13.57
CA HIS A 59 -30.42 -26.23 14.26
C HIS A 59 -29.13 -25.59 13.79
N THR A 60 -29.09 -24.26 13.80
CA THR A 60 -27.93 -23.43 13.44
C THR A 60 -27.57 -22.53 14.62
N TYR A 61 -26.29 -22.54 14.98
CA TYR A 61 -25.75 -21.73 16.07
C TYR A 61 -25.24 -20.38 15.55
N VAL A 62 -25.32 -19.36 16.41
CA VAL A 62 -24.94 -17.96 16.09
C VAL A 62 -23.64 -17.52 16.77
N ALA A 63 -23.03 -18.39 17.57
CA ALA A 63 -21.70 -18.15 18.14
C ALA A 63 -20.88 -19.46 18.11
N PRO A 64 -19.55 -19.37 17.95
CA PRO A 64 -18.68 -20.52 18.15
C PRO A 64 -18.69 -20.98 19.62
N GLY A 65 -18.39 -22.25 19.84
CA GLY A 65 -18.30 -22.82 21.18
C GLY A 65 -18.77 -24.26 21.25
N THR A 66 -18.68 -24.83 22.46
CA THR A 66 -19.17 -26.18 22.73
C THR A 66 -20.47 -26.09 23.51
N TYR A 67 -21.53 -26.66 22.93
CA TYR A 67 -22.87 -26.67 23.50
C TYR A 67 -23.23 -28.06 24.01
N THR A 68 -23.85 -28.12 25.19
CA THR A 68 -24.45 -29.35 25.72
C THR A 68 -25.85 -29.52 25.14
N LEU A 69 -26.01 -30.50 24.25
CA LEU A 69 -27.27 -30.91 23.66
C LEU A 69 -28.00 -31.89 24.59
N THR A 70 -29.32 -31.76 24.71
CA THR A 70 -30.16 -32.74 25.44
C THR A 70 -31.34 -33.17 24.58
N LEU A 71 -31.47 -34.48 24.33
CA LEU A 71 -32.71 -35.06 23.83
C LEU A 71 -33.55 -35.53 25.02
N LYS A 72 -34.75 -34.98 25.19
CA LYS A 72 -35.78 -35.48 26.11
C LYS A 72 -36.85 -36.20 25.30
N VAL A 73 -37.10 -37.46 25.61
CA VAL A 73 -38.21 -38.23 25.03
C VAL A 73 -39.31 -38.46 26.06
N THR A 74 -40.55 -38.53 25.61
CA THR A 74 -41.72 -38.89 26.43
C THR A 74 -42.55 -39.93 25.68
N ASP A 75 -42.88 -41.05 26.32
CA ASP A 75 -43.70 -42.11 25.74
C ASP A 75 -45.21 -41.88 25.96
N GLU A 76 -46.05 -42.78 25.44
CA GLU A 76 -47.51 -42.69 25.54
C GLU A 76 -48.06 -42.84 26.96
N ASN A 77 -47.28 -43.42 27.86
CA ASN A 77 -47.64 -43.62 29.27
C ASN A 77 -47.10 -42.47 30.15
N GLY A 78 -46.43 -41.48 29.54
CA GLY A 78 -45.87 -40.32 30.22
C GLY A 78 -44.49 -40.56 30.85
N ALA A 79 -43.83 -41.69 30.58
CA ALA A 79 -42.47 -41.93 31.04
C ALA A 79 -41.50 -41.01 30.30
N ILE A 80 -40.52 -40.46 31.03
CA ILE A 80 -39.58 -39.46 30.52
C ILE A 80 -38.16 -39.97 30.71
N LYS A 81 -37.38 -40.02 29.62
CA LYS A 81 -35.92 -40.18 29.68
C LYS A 81 -35.21 -39.07 28.93
N LYS A 82 -33.93 -38.86 29.26
CA LYS A 82 -33.06 -37.89 28.61
C LYS A 82 -31.71 -38.50 28.31
N ASP A 83 -31.12 -38.07 27.20
CA ASP A 83 -29.71 -38.30 26.87
C ASP A 83 -29.06 -36.97 26.52
N THR A 84 -27.75 -36.88 26.76
CA THR A 84 -26.96 -35.67 26.54
C THR A 84 -25.71 -35.96 25.74
N THR A 85 -25.36 -35.07 24.83
CA THR A 85 -24.16 -35.13 24.00
C THR A 85 -23.63 -33.72 23.77
N SER A 86 -22.51 -33.57 23.10
CA SER A 86 -21.95 -32.25 22.77
C SER A 86 -22.11 -31.91 21.29
N CYS A 87 -22.21 -30.61 21.01
CA CYS A 87 -22.08 -30.05 19.69
C CYS A 87 -21.03 -28.93 19.71
N THR A 88 -19.95 -29.09 18.96
CA THR A 88 -18.87 -28.09 18.87
C THR A 88 -19.00 -27.29 17.58
N ILE A 89 -19.12 -25.97 17.71
CA ILE A 89 -19.22 -25.02 16.60
C ILE A 89 -17.90 -24.29 16.47
N PHE A 90 -17.19 -24.52 15.37
CA PHE A 90 -15.94 -23.85 15.04
C PHE A 90 -16.21 -22.48 14.42
N PRO A 91 -15.35 -21.47 14.65
CA PRO A 91 -15.39 -20.24 13.87
C PRO A 91 -15.17 -20.55 12.37
N PRO A 92 -15.61 -19.66 11.46
CA PRO A 92 -15.23 -19.76 10.05
C PRO A 92 -13.69 -19.79 9.90
N PRO A 93 -13.15 -20.50 8.90
CA PRO A 93 -11.72 -20.40 8.58
C PRO A 93 -11.37 -18.95 8.24
N ASN A 94 -10.28 -18.44 8.80
CA ASN A 94 -9.75 -17.12 8.47
C ASN A 94 -9.37 -17.04 6.99
N LYS A 95 -9.53 -15.85 6.38
CA LYS A 95 -9.13 -15.59 4.99
C LYS A 95 -7.94 -14.63 4.99
N ALA A 96 -7.05 -14.84 4.03
CA ALA A 96 -5.93 -13.92 3.84
C ALA A 96 -6.46 -12.52 3.49
N PRO A 97 -5.75 -11.45 3.91
CA PRO A 97 -6.08 -10.10 3.52
C PRO A 97 -5.95 -9.91 2.00
N VAL A 98 -6.64 -8.91 1.46
CA VAL A 98 -6.49 -8.47 0.07
C VAL A 98 -5.49 -7.32 0.04
N VAL A 99 -4.47 -7.43 -0.81
CA VAL A 99 -3.43 -6.39 -0.94
C VAL A 99 -3.66 -5.51 -2.16
N ASP A 100 -3.63 -4.20 -1.93
CA ASP A 100 -3.49 -3.20 -2.98
C ASP A 100 -2.28 -2.31 -2.67
N VAL A 101 -1.23 -2.50 -3.46
CA VAL A 101 0.02 -1.72 -3.41
C VAL A 101 -0.11 -0.35 -4.09
N ASN A 102 -1.28 -0.08 -4.69
CA ASN A 102 -1.60 1.07 -5.53
C ASN A 102 -0.64 1.19 -6.74
N GLY A 103 -0.53 2.39 -7.30
CA GLY A 103 0.33 2.69 -8.45
C GLY A 103 -0.33 2.44 -9.82
N PRO A 104 0.46 2.40 -10.91
CA PRO A 104 1.92 2.56 -10.95
C PRO A 104 2.38 3.93 -10.45
N TYR A 105 3.64 4.01 -10.02
CA TYR A 105 4.24 5.23 -9.49
C TYR A 105 5.22 5.88 -10.47
N MET A 106 5.31 7.20 -10.38
CA MET A 106 6.30 8.01 -11.11
C MET A 106 7.07 8.81 -10.07
N CYS A 107 8.39 8.68 -10.08
CA CYS A 107 9.29 9.30 -9.11
C CYS A 107 10.42 10.05 -9.82
N VAL A 108 11.09 10.92 -9.07
CA VAL A 108 12.31 11.62 -9.50
C VAL A 108 13.45 11.16 -8.60
N VAL A 109 14.60 10.87 -9.20
CA VAL A 109 15.80 10.45 -8.46
C VAL A 109 16.19 11.52 -7.43
N GLY A 110 16.54 11.10 -6.23
CA GLY A 110 16.89 12.01 -5.13
C GLY A 110 15.70 12.70 -4.44
N GLU A 111 14.47 12.58 -4.96
CA GLU A 111 13.28 13.16 -4.33
C GLU A 111 12.51 12.13 -3.49
N ALA A 112 11.96 12.59 -2.35
CA ALA A 112 11.11 11.77 -1.50
C ALA A 112 9.71 11.60 -2.12
N SER A 113 9.32 10.34 -2.34
CA SER A 113 8.02 9.96 -2.90
C SER A 113 7.17 9.23 -1.85
N ILE A 114 5.85 9.41 -1.91
CA ILE A 114 4.90 8.81 -0.96
C ILE A 114 4.23 7.60 -1.61
N PHE A 115 4.22 6.49 -0.88
CA PHE A 115 3.60 5.22 -1.27
C PHE A 115 2.51 4.88 -0.25
N ASN A 116 1.35 4.45 -0.74
CA ASN A 116 0.20 4.19 0.13
C ASN A 116 -0.41 2.82 -0.13
N SER A 117 -1.02 2.23 0.90
CA SER A 117 -1.65 0.90 0.87
C SER A 117 -3.17 0.97 1.01
N SER A 118 -3.78 2.14 0.76
CA SER A 118 -5.17 2.44 1.14
C SER A 118 -6.25 1.54 0.53
N GLY A 119 -5.93 0.76 -0.52
CA GLY A 119 -6.84 -0.24 -1.09
C GLY A 119 -6.74 -1.63 -0.45
N SER A 120 -5.80 -1.84 0.49
CA SER A 120 -5.62 -3.10 1.20
C SER A 120 -6.67 -3.24 2.32
N TYR A 121 -7.25 -4.43 2.47
CA TYR A 121 -8.25 -4.70 3.51
C TYR A 121 -8.29 -6.19 3.88
N ASP A 122 -8.88 -6.46 5.04
CA ASP A 122 -9.21 -7.80 5.51
C ASP A 122 -10.73 -7.91 5.66
N VAL A 123 -11.32 -9.00 5.16
CA VAL A 123 -12.78 -9.19 5.08
C VAL A 123 -13.36 -9.76 6.36
N ASP A 124 -12.58 -10.49 7.14
CA ASP A 124 -12.96 -11.16 8.37
C ASP A 124 -12.08 -10.80 9.58
N GLY A 125 -11.05 -9.99 9.37
CA GLY A 125 -10.17 -9.48 10.43
C GLY A 125 -9.71 -8.04 10.24
N ILE A 126 -8.50 -7.76 10.73
CA ILE A 126 -7.78 -6.49 10.59
C ILE A 126 -6.35 -6.76 10.13
N ILE A 127 -5.80 -5.88 9.29
CA ILE A 127 -4.39 -5.90 8.93
C ILE A 127 -3.56 -5.36 10.11
N VAL A 128 -2.52 -6.09 10.51
CA VAL A 128 -1.63 -5.75 11.63
C VAL A 128 -0.19 -5.44 11.22
N GLU A 129 0.24 -5.84 10.03
CA GLU A 129 1.57 -5.54 9.50
C GLU A 129 1.49 -5.17 8.01
N TYR A 130 2.28 -4.16 7.64
CA TYR A 130 2.56 -3.77 6.26
C TYR A 130 4.07 -3.79 6.09
N ARG A 131 4.57 -4.56 5.12
CA ARG A 131 5.99 -4.65 4.78
C ARG A 131 6.21 -4.33 3.31
N TRP A 132 6.96 -3.28 3.06
CA TRP A 132 7.31 -2.79 1.74
C TRP A 132 8.73 -3.22 1.35
N ASP A 133 8.89 -3.56 0.08
CA ASP A 133 10.17 -3.70 -0.63
C ASP A 133 10.10 -2.81 -1.86
N PHE A 134 11.02 -1.85 -1.98
CA PHE A 134 11.02 -0.86 -3.07
C PHE A 134 11.76 -1.33 -4.32
N GLY A 135 12.38 -2.52 -4.29
CA GLY A 135 13.01 -3.15 -5.44
C GLY A 135 14.39 -2.57 -5.82
N ASP A 136 14.98 -1.74 -4.96
CA ASP A 136 16.27 -1.06 -5.14
C ASP A 136 17.36 -1.51 -4.15
N GLU A 137 17.19 -2.70 -3.56
CA GLU A 137 18.11 -3.29 -2.58
C GLU A 137 18.29 -2.48 -1.27
N SER A 138 17.40 -1.51 -1.00
CA SER A 138 17.39 -0.71 0.23
C SER A 138 16.90 -1.48 1.48
N GLY A 139 16.31 -2.66 1.29
CA GLY A 139 15.78 -3.51 2.36
C GLY A 139 14.27 -3.36 2.56
N TYR A 140 13.78 -3.77 3.73
CA TYR A 140 12.35 -3.75 4.04
C TYR A 140 11.95 -2.57 4.92
N TYR A 141 10.78 -2.01 4.63
CA TYR A 141 10.17 -0.90 5.37
C TYR A 141 8.84 -1.34 5.98
N TYR A 142 8.51 -0.84 7.17
CA TYR A 142 7.33 -1.27 7.92
C TYR A 142 6.41 -0.09 8.24
N GLY A 143 5.11 -0.32 8.08
CA GLY A 143 4.05 0.68 8.30
C GLY A 143 3.15 0.86 7.08
N GLU A 144 1.92 1.28 7.32
CA GLU A 144 0.83 1.34 6.34
C GLU A 144 1.20 2.16 5.09
N ASN A 145 1.70 3.38 5.29
CA ASN A 145 2.19 4.26 4.22
C ASN A 145 3.68 4.53 4.42
N GLN A 146 4.41 4.72 3.33
CA GLN A 146 5.85 4.91 3.35
C GLN A 146 6.28 6.12 2.54
N VAL A 147 7.44 6.67 2.93
CA VAL A 147 8.17 7.64 2.13
C VAL A 147 9.48 6.99 1.74
N HIS A 148 9.79 7.00 0.45
CA HIS A 148 11.04 6.43 -0.08
C HIS A 148 11.69 7.36 -1.10
N THR A 149 13.01 7.30 -1.17
CA THR A 149 13.82 8.09 -2.11
C THR A 149 14.75 7.14 -2.85
N TYR A 150 14.63 7.10 -4.17
CA TYR A 150 15.49 6.31 -5.04
C TYR A 150 16.78 7.07 -5.36
N SER A 151 17.93 6.40 -5.27
CA SER A 151 19.24 6.98 -5.60
C SER A 151 19.64 6.82 -7.06
N GLU A 152 18.95 5.96 -7.80
CA GLU A 152 19.24 5.64 -9.20
C GLU A 152 17.99 5.83 -10.06
N ILE A 153 18.18 6.22 -11.32
CA ILE A 153 17.11 6.24 -12.32
C ILE A 153 16.80 4.81 -12.76
N GLY A 154 15.56 4.54 -13.18
CA GLY A 154 15.19 3.22 -13.66
C GLY A 154 13.74 2.86 -13.47
N THR A 155 13.43 1.57 -13.55
CA THR A 155 12.11 1.03 -13.22
C THR A 155 12.28 -0.02 -12.13
N PHE A 156 11.61 0.19 -11.01
CA PHE A 156 11.71 -0.65 -9.82
C PHE A 156 10.37 -1.37 -9.57
N LEU A 157 10.45 -2.63 -9.16
CA LEU A 157 9.27 -3.43 -8.79
C LEU A 157 9.02 -3.28 -7.30
N ILE A 158 8.01 -2.50 -6.94
CA ILE A 158 7.57 -2.32 -5.56
C ILE A 158 6.70 -3.50 -5.16
N THR A 159 6.96 -4.09 -4.00
CA THR A 159 6.19 -5.18 -3.44
C THR A 159 5.70 -4.82 -2.05
N LEU A 160 4.38 -4.90 -1.84
CA LEU A 160 3.75 -4.78 -0.54
C LEU A 160 3.25 -6.15 -0.11
N ARG A 161 3.66 -6.56 1.09
CA ARG A 161 3.07 -7.69 1.81
C ARG A 161 2.32 -7.18 3.02
N VAL A 162 1.12 -7.71 3.24
CA VAL A 162 0.33 -7.40 4.44
C VAL A 162 0.00 -8.68 5.20
N THR A 163 -0.09 -8.57 6.52
CA THR A 163 -0.39 -9.69 7.44
C THR A 163 -1.59 -9.32 8.31
N ASP A 164 -2.53 -10.24 8.47
CA ASP A 164 -3.71 -10.05 9.33
C ASP A 164 -3.46 -10.42 10.80
N ASN A 165 -4.47 -10.19 11.64
CA ASN A 165 -4.43 -10.45 13.07
C ASN A 165 -4.44 -11.94 13.46
N GLU A 166 -4.59 -12.86 12.51
CA GLU A 166 -4.49 -14.31 12.71
C GLU A 166 -3.24 -14.90 12.02
N GLY A 167 -2.42 -14.06 11.39
CA GLY A 167 -1.13 -14.40 10.81
C GLY A 167 -1.19 -14.89 9.36
N LEU A 168 -2.31 -14.76 8.64
CA LEU A 168 -2.29 -14.98 7.19
C LEU A 168 -1.71 -13.75 6.49
N GLU A 169 -1.00 -14.02 5.39
CA GLU A 169 -0.33 -13.01 4.58
C GLU A 169 -0.81 -13.06 3.14
N ASP A 170 -0.81 -11.91 2.48
CA ASP A 170 -0.89 -11.81 1.01
C ASP A 170 0.08 -10.74 0.50
N THR A 171 0.36 -10.73 -0.80
CA THR A 171 1.36 -9.85 -1.42
C THR A 171 0.91 -9.37 -2.81
N ALA A 172 1.11 -8.08 -3.09
CA ALA A 172 0.93 -7.49 -4.40
C ALA A 172 2.14 -6.63 -4.80
N SER A 173 2.34 -6.45 -6.11
CA SER A 173 3.44 -5.66 -6.66
C SER A 173 2.98 -4.72 -7.77
N THR A 174 3.70 -3.60 -7.91
CA THR A 174 3.47 -2.58 -8.95
C THR A 174 4.81 -1.98 -9.39
N LEU A 175 4.82 -1.27 -10.52
CA LEU A 175 6.03 -0.63 -11.02
C LEU A 175 6.12 0.82 -10.55
N CYS A 176 7.36 1.25 -10.29
CA CYS A 176 7.73 2.64 -10.12
C CYS A 176 8.77 3.03 -11.18
N SER A 177 8.47 4.05 -11.98
CA SER A 177 9.42 4.62 -12.93
C SER A 177 10.09 5.85 -12.32
N VAL A 178 11.41 5.79 -12.13
CA VAL A 178 12.23 6.86 -11.56
C VAL A 178 12.96 7.58 -12.70
N SER A 179 12.69 8.87 -12.84
CA SER A 179 13.23 9.76 -13.86
C SER A 179 14.36 10.65 -13.29
N PRO A 180 15.27 11.17 -14.13
CA PRO A 180 16.26 12.15 -13.68
C PRO A 180 15.58 13.45 -13.23
N GLN A 181 16.30 14.25 -12.42
CA GLN A 181 15.90 15.63 -12.17
C GLN A 181 15.93 16.42 -13.48
N LEU A 182 14.97 17.35 -13.63
CA LEU A 182 14.92 18.23 -14.79
C LEU A 182 15.93 19.36 -14.58
N ASN A 183 16.93 19.45 -15.45
CA ASN A 183 17.92 20.54 -15.42
C ASN A 183 17.25 21.91 -15.64
N ILE A 184 17.60 22.91 -14.84
CA ILE A 184 17.10 24.29 -14.93
C ILE A 184 18.18 25.17 -15.57
N GLU A 185 17.81 25.93 -16.60
CA GLU A 185 18.75 26.87 -17.24
C GLU A 185 19.35 27.88 -16.24
N PRO A 186 20.63 28.26 -16.40
CA PRO A 186 21.25 29.26 -15.54
C PRO A 186 20.60 30.64 -15.67
N VAL A 187 20.65 31.41 -14.59
CA VAL A 187 20.24 32.82 -14.56
C VAL A 187 21.45 33.70 -14.85
N VAL A 188 21.47 34.34 -16.01
CA VAL A 188 22.59 35.21 -16.45
C VAL A 188 22.44 36.63 -15.94
N ASN A 189 23.48 37.14 -15.26
CA ASN A 189 23.57 38.55 -14.91
C ASN A 189 24.73 39.22 -15.67
N MET A 190 24.36 40.11 -16.60
CA MET A 190 25.30 40.82 -17.46
C MET A 190 26.02 41.99 -16.81
N ASN A 191 25.53 42.50 -15.67
CA ASN A 191 26.03 43.68 -14.96
C ASN A 191 26.29 44.94 -15.82
N GLY A 192 25.66 45.03 -16.99
CA GLY A 192 25.65 46.24 -17.81
C GLY A 192 24.48 47.17 -17.50
N PRO A 193 24.30 48.26 -18.26
CA PRO A 193 25.09 48.63 -19.43
C PRO A 193 26.54 49.01 -19.09
N TYR A 194 27.40 49.01 -20.10
CA TYR A 194 28.81 49.36 -20.02
C TYR A 194 29.11 50.63 -20.82
N GLU A 195 30.15 51.34 -20.40
CA GLU A 195 30.68 52.51 -21.11
C GLU A 195 32.21 52.46 -21.10
N GLY A 196 32.83 52.92 -22.18
CA GLY A 196 34.29 52.98 -22.34
C GLY A 196 34.71 53.91 -23.45
N ASN A 197 36.01 54.00 -23.70
CA ASN A 197 36.58 54.77 -24.82
C ASN A 197 37.37 53.84 -25.74
N VAL A 198 37.54 54.27 -26.99
CA VAL A 198 38.30 53.55 -28.01
C VAL A 198 39.72 53.26 -27.54
N GLU A 199 40.27 52.09 -27.90
CA GLU A 199 41.62 51.63 -27.52
C GLU A 199 41.88 51.49 -26.00
N ILE A 200 40.84 51.59 -25.15
CA ILE A 200 40.91 51.35 -23.70
C ILE A 200 40.13 50.07 -23.35
N PRO A 201 40.73 49.10 -22.61
CA PRO A 201 40.00 47.91 -22.19
C PRO A 201 38.80 48.22 -21.29
N VAL A 202 37.62 47.73 -21.68
CA VAL A 202 36.42 47.67 -20.85
C VAL A 202 36.43 46.36 -20.06
N MET A 203 36.16 46.44 -18.76
CA MET A 203 36.09 45.27 -17.88
C MET A 203 34.63 44.79 -17.78
N PHE A 204 34.36 43.56 -18.18
CA PHE A 204 33.03 42.95 -18.13
C PHE A 204 32.89 42.08 -16.89
N SER A 205 31.66 41.98 -16.36
CA SER A 205 31.38 41.14 -15.20
C SER A 205 30.14 40.28 -15.35
N SER A 206 30.28 39.01 -15.00
CA SER A 206 29.16 38.07 -14.84
C SER A 206 28.75 37.90 -13.37
N SER A 207 29.16 38.80 -12.47
CA SER A 207 28.86 38.69 -11.03
C SER A 207 27.35 38.50 -10.77
N GLY A 208 26.99 37.53 -9.93
CA GLY A 208 25.61 37.18 -9.65
C GLY A 208 24.92 36.32 -10.72
N THR A 209 25.63 35.89 -11.77
CA THR A 209 25.19 34.77 -12.60
C THR A 209 25.21 33.51 -11.74
N SER A 210 24.14 32.73 -11.77
CA SER A 210 23.97 31.55 -10.93
C SER A 210 23.16 30.48 -11.63
N ASP A 211 23.38 29.24 -11.24
CA ASP A 211 22.60 28.09 -11.66
C ASP A 211 21.76 27.59 -10.47
N PRO A 212 20.42 27.49 -10.60
CA PRO A 212 19.54 27.06 -9.51
C PRO A 212 19.73 25.60 -9.04
N ASP A 213 20.13 24.69 -9.92
CA ASP A 213 20.22 23.26 -9.65
C ASP A 213 21.58 22.63 -10.01
N GLY A 214 22.48 23.39 -10.63
CA GLY A 214 23.85 22.95 -10.93
C GLY A 214 24.93 23.99 -10.63
N THR A 215 26.00 23.93 -11.42
CA THR A 215 27.07 24.93 -11.38
C THR A 215 27.46 25.36 -12.79
N ILE A 216 27.82 26.63 -12.96
CA ILE A 216 28.25 27.16 -14.26
C ILE A 216 29.67 26.69 -14.57
N ILE A 217 29.84 26.02 -15.71
CA ILE A 217 31.14 25.49 -16.19
C ILE A 217 31.68 26.25 -17.41
N GLY A 218 30.86 27.07 -18.07
CA GLY A 218 31.22 27.77 -19.29
C GLY A 218 30.76 29.22 -19.32
N TYR A 219 31.64 30.10 -19.79
CA TYR A 219 31.35 31.51 -20.09
C TYR A 219 31.89 31.81 -21.48
N ARG A 220 31.04 32.32 -22.38
CA ARG A 220 31.43 32.81 -23.71
C ARG A 220 30.84 34.18 -23.96
N TRP A 221 31.69 35.14 -24.29
CA TRP A 221 31.33 36.52 -24.57
C TRP A 221 31.46 36.82 -26.07
N ASP A 222 30.43 37.47 -26.61
CA ASP A 222 30.41 38.09 -27.93
C ASP A 222 30.30 39.60 -27.74
N PHE A 223 31.26 40.36 -28.29
CA PHE A 223 31.33 41.81 -28.12
C PHE A 223 30.69 42.59 -29.27
N ASP A 224 30.07 41.92 -30.25
CA ASP A 224 29.31 42.56 -31.34
C ASP A 224 30.14 43.51 -32.24
N ASP A 225 31.46 43.39 -32.23
CA ASP A 225 32.40 44.17 -33.05
C ASP A 225 33.11 43.34 -34.14
N GLY A 226 32.75 42.06 -34.25
CA GLY A 226 33.34 41.11 -35.20
C GLY A 226 34.64 40.46 -34.71
N SER A 227 35.06 40.70 -33.46
CA SER A 227 36.17 39.96 -32.84
C SER A 227 35.82 38.47 -32.63
N GLU A 228 36.84 37.65 -32.35
CA GLU A 228 36.60 36.30 -31.85
C GLU A 228 35.93 36.32 -30.47
N TYR A 229 35.23 35.24 -30.12
CA TYR A 229 34.63 35.08 -28.79
C TYR A 229 35.69 35.04 -27.69
N ASN A 230 35.37 35.62 -26.54
CA ASN A 230 36.20 35.55 -25.34
C ASN A 230 35.62 34.55 -24.34
N TYR A 231 36.49 33.90 -23.56
CA TYR A 231 36.13 32.87 -22.60
C TYR A 231 36.63 33.22 -21.20
N GLY A 232 35.79 32.99 -20.20
CA GLY A 232 36.09 33.31 -18.81
C GLY A 232 35.00 34.15 -18.16
N GLU A 233 34.99 34.15 -16.83
CA GLU A 233 33.92 34.75 -16.02
C GLU A 233 33.86 36.28 -16.16
N ASN A 234 35.00 36.97 -16.00
CA ASN A 234 35.07 38.43 -16.03
C ASN A 234 36.19 38.90 -16.99
N PRO A 235 35.99 38.81 -18.32
CA PRO A 235 37.01 39.19 -19.29
C PRO A 235 37.11 40.72 -19.43
N SER A 236 38.15 41.16 -20.13
CA SER A 236 38.24 42.51 -20.68
C SER A 236 38.24 42.46 -22.21
N HIS A 237 37.78 43.54 -22.83
CA HIS A 237 37.80 43.72 -24.29
C HIS A 237 38.08 45.17 -24.67
N THR A 238 38.78 45.36 -25.78
CA THR A 238 39.13 46.69 -26.30
C THR A 238 38.51 46.87 -27.67
N TYR A 239 37.76 47.96 -27.84
CA TYR A 239 37.10 48.31 -29.11
C TYR A 239 37.98 49.29 -29.90
N SER A 240 38.08 49.07 -31.21
CA SER A 240 38.87 49.90 -32.15
C SER A 240 38.09 51.02 -32.82
N GLU A 241 36.75 51.02 -32.69
CA GLU A 241 35.87 52.04 -33.23
C GLU A 241 34.88 52.53 -32.16
N ILE A 242 34.42 53.77 -32.31
CA ILE A 242 33.33 54.31 -31.48
C ILE A 242 32.00 53.69 -31.90
N GLY A 243 31.09 53.46 -30.96
CA GLY A 243 29.81 52.83 -31.30
C GLY A 243 29.02 52.29 -30.13
N ASN A 244 27.87 51.71 -30.48
CA ASN A 244 27.01 50.97 -29.57
C ASN A 244 27.12 49.48 -29.92
N TYR A 245 27.55 48.67 -28.97
CA TYR A 245 27.78 47.23 -29.12
C TYR A 245 26.85 46.46 -28.19
N TYR A 246 26.13 45.46 -28.71
CA TYR A 246 25.24 44.61 -27.92
C TYR A 246 25.96 43.36 -27.44
N VAL A 247 26.74 43.53 -26.37
CA VAL A 247 27.54 42.46 -25.78
C VAL A 247 26.65 41.35 -25.26
N THR A 248 26.92 40.11 -25.65
CA THR A 248 26.16 38.91 -25.28
C THR A 248 27.03 37.94 -24.48
N LEU A 249 26.59 37.58 -23.27
CA LEU A 249 27.15 36.47 -22.50
C LEU A 249 26.29 35.24 -22.70
N GLN A 250 26.94 34.14 -23.09
CA GLN A 250 26.40 32.80 -22.99
C GLN A 250 27.05 32.07 -21.82
N VAL A 251 26.23 31.44 -20.97
CA VAL A 251 26.71 30.54 -19.91
C VAL A 251 26.22 29.12 -20.14
N THR A 252 26.98 28.15 -19.65
CA THR A 252 26.64 26.72 -19.71
C THR A 252 26.86 26.09 -18.35
N ASP A 253 25.90 25.28 -17.89
CA ASP A 253 26.01 24.54 -16.63
C ASP A 253 26.59 23.13 -16.78
N THR A 254 26.76 22.46 -15.63
CA THR A 254 27.24 21.09 -15.47
C THR A 254 26.44 20.05 -16.25
N ASP A 255 25.16 20.28 -16.43
CA ASP A 255 24.21 19.36 -17.08
C ASP A 255 23.93 19.77 -18.54
N GLY A 256 24.66 20.77 -19.02
CA GLY A 256 24.72 21.21 -20.41
C GLY A 256 23.62 22.18 -20.84
N ALA A 257 22.78 22.70 -19.93
CA ALA A 257 21.85 23.76 -20.32
C ALA A 257 22.58 25.09 -20.52
N ILE A 258 22.02 25.90 -21.41
CA ILE A 258 22.66 27.10 -21.95
C ILE A 258 21.70 28.27 -21.80
N ALA A 259 22.16 29.32 -21.15
CA ALA A 259 21.43 30.57 -21.05
C ALA A 259 22.23 31.72 -21.65
N THR A 260 21.53 32.75 -22.14
CA THR A 260 22.15 33.94 -22.73
C THR A 260 21.51 35.22 -22.22
N ALA A 261 22.31 36.27 -22.07
CA ALA A 261 21.81 37.62 -21.85
C ALA A 261 22.66 38.64 -22.62
N THR A 262 22.05 39.77 -22.97
CA THR A 262 22.66 40.83 -23.76
C THR A 262 22.57 42.15 -23.02
N SER A 263 23.61 42.98 -23.11
CA SER A 263 23.62 44.32 -22.55
C SER A 263 24.33 45.30 -23.48
N LEU A 264 23.94 46.57 -23.43
CA LEU A 264 24.53 47.62 -24.25
C LEU A 264 25.89 48.04 -23.68
N CYS A 265 26.90 48.13 -24.55
CA CYS A 265 28.18 48.78 -24.29
C CYS A 265 28.34 49.98 -25.24
N THR A 266 28.58 51.17 -24.69
CA THR A 266 28.79 52.40 -25.49
C THR A 266 30.26 52.82 -25.45
N ILE A 267 30.87 52.99 -26.63
CA ILE A 267 32.27 53.37 -26.80
C ILE A 267 32.37 54.78 -27.37
N PHE A 268 33.07 55.65 -26.64
CA PHE A 268 33.34 57.04 -27.00
C PHE A 268 34.79 57.23 -27.48
N ASP A 269 35.12 58.46 -27.91
CA ASP A 269 36.48 58.89 -28.26
C ASP A 269 37.36 59.12 -27.00
#